data_AF-A0A7C5ZL51-F1
#
_entry.id   AF-A0A7C5ZL51-F1
#
_cell.length_a   1.000
_cell.length_b   1.000
_cell.length_c   1.000
_cell.angle_alpha   90.00
_cell.angle_beta   90.00
_cell.angle_gamma   90.00
#
_symmetry.space_group_name_H-M   'P 1'
#
loop_
_entity.id
_entity.type
_entity.pdbx_description
1 polymer ?
#
loop_
_entity_poly.entity_id
_entity_poly.type
_entity_poly.pdbx_seq_one_letter_code
_entity_poly.pdbx_strand_id
1 'polypeptide(L)'
;MKQPVPEPRGGAARWSRSFVVQAAVVLLVFFLIRQFVVAPMAMQSAEIPYSEFKADLRAGNVQTVTIGRDQITGTLKDASIPTGKPFNTIVVADPELPGQLEAAGIVYQGQPAGDGGLLGTIIGLILPFALMAGFFYFVVLRGLRGMSSGKGGMGGIFSFGKSKAVPITGEQTGVTFADVGGADEAVGELREVVDYLKHPDKYQRLGGRIPKGVLLVGPPGAGKTLLARATAGEAGVTFYSITGSSFVEMFVGVGAARVRDLFEQAKAGAPSIVFIDEIDAVGRQRSGASAMNTHEEREQTLNQLLSEMDGFEANKGVIIMAATNRPEILDPALLRAGRFDRQVVVDVPDLLGREQILTIHLRNVALAPDARV
;
A
#
# COMPACT_ATOMS: atom_id res chain seq x y z
N MET A 1 -15.32 63.34 41.93
CA MET A 1 -15.11 62.88 40.54
C MET A 1 -13.64 63.08 40.18
N LYS A 2 -12.85 62.01 40.11
CA LYS A 2 -11.54 61.98 39.44
C LYS A 2 -11.49 60.68 38.65
N GLN A 3 -11.47 60.78 37.32
CA GLN A 3 -11.24 59.64 36.44
C GLN A 3 -9.74 59.30 36.46
N PRO A 4 -9.34 58.02 36.49
CA PRO A 4 -7.95 57.65 36.26
C PRO A 4 -7.69 57.45 34.75
N VAL A 5 -6.54 57.94 34.32
CA VAL A 5 -5.93 57.84 32.99
C VAL A 5 -5.53 56.38 32.70
N PRO A 6 -5.66 55.85 31.45
CA PRO A 6 -5.20 54.51 31.14
C PRO A 6 -3.69 54.49 30.84
N GLU A 7 -2.96 53.56 31.47
CA GLU A 7 -1.56 53.23 31.14
C GLU A 7 -1.43 52.46 29.81
N PRO A 8 -0.32 52.59 29.08
CA PRO A 8 -0.09 51.84 27.85
C PRO A 8 0.30 50.39 28.17
N ARG A 9 -0.50 49.44 27.66
CA ARG A 9 -0.17 48.01 27.70
C ARG A 9 0.97 47.69 26.73
N GLY A 10 2.19 47.61 27.24
CA GLY A 10 3.31 46.95 26.57
C GLY A 10 3.11 45.44 26.55
N GLY A 11 2.49 44.92 25.49
CA GLY A 11 2.34 43.48 25.27
C GLY A 11 3.53 42.89 24.53
N ALA A 12 4.55 42.44 25.27
CA ALA A 12 5.54 41.52 24.69
C ALA A 12 4.83 40.21 24.33
N ALA A 13 4.77 39.88 23.05
CA ALA A 13 4.14 38.66 22.55
C ALA A 13 4.81 37.43 23.18
N ARG A 14 4.13 36.76 24.11
CA ARG A 14 4.56 35.46 24.64
C ARG A 14 4.15 34.39 23.63
N TRP A 15 5.09 33.97 22.79
CA TRP A 15 4.89 32.86 21.85
C TRP A 15 4.57 31.59 22.65
N SER A 16 3.49 30.90 22.31
CA SER A 16 3.10 29.69 23.03
C SER A 16 4.19 28.63 22.84
N ARG A 17 4.54 27.92 23.91
CA ARG A 17 5.54 26.82 23.86
C ARG A 17 5.25 25.81 22.76
N SER A 18 3.96 25.58 22.44
CA SER A 18 3.51 24.74 21.32
C SER A 18 3.97 25.25 19.95
N PHE A 19 3.94 26.56 19.73
CA PHE A 19 4.39 27.17 18.49
C PHE A 19 5.91 27.02 18.32
N VAL A 20 6.68 27.22 19.40
CA VAL A 20 8.13 27.08 19.38
C VAL A 20 8.54 25.65 19.04
N VAL A 21 7.85 24.65 19.59
CA VAL A 21 8.11 23.23 19.31
C VAL A 21 7.73 22.87 17.87
N GLN A 22 6.59 23.34 17.36
CA GLN A 22 6.18 23.08 15.97
C GLN A 22 7.11 23.74 14.95
N ALA A 23 7.55 24.97 15.21
CA ALA A 23 8.54 25.64 14.38
C ALA A 23 9.89 24.90 14.39
N ALA A 24 10.32 24.39 15.54
CA ALA A 24 11.54 23.59 15.65
C ALA A 24 11.46 22.27 14.85
N VAL A 25 10.31 21.59 14.85
CA VAL A 25 10.12 20.35 14.07
C VAL A 25 10.11 20.62 12.57
N VAL A 26 9.46 21.70 12.12
CA VAL A 26 9.47 22.08 10.70
C VAL A 26 10.87 22.47 10.23
N LEU A 27 11.62 23.21 11.05
CA LEU A 27 13.01 23.55 10.77
C LEU A 27 13.91 22.30 10.73
N LEU A 28 13.68 21.32 11.61
CA LEU A 28 14.40 20.05 11.62
C LEU A 28 14.13 19.23 10.34
N VAL A 29 12.86 19.08 9.96
CA VAL A 29 12.48 18.36 8.73
C VAL A 29 13.07 19.04 7.50
N PHE A 30 13.08 20.38 7.47
CA PHE A 30 13.69 21.12 6.37
C PHE A 30 15.22 21.01 6.34
N PHE A 31 15.89 21.03 7.51
CA PHE A 31 17.32 20.75 7.62
C PHE A 31 17.66 19.36 7.08
N LEU A 32 16.84 18.35 7.40
CA LEU A 32 17.01 16.99 6.89
C LEU A 32 16.78 16.90 5.37
N ILE A 33 15.76 17.57 4.82
CA ILE A 33 15.53 17.59 3.36
C ILE A 33 16.70 18.28 2.64
N ARG A 34 17.21 19.40 3.17
CA ARG A 34 18.40 20.04 2.59
C ARG A 34 19.60 19.08 2.61
N GLN A 35 19.84 18.41 3.74
CA GLN A 35 21.01 17.56 3.93
C GLN A 35 20.96 16.26 3.12
N PHE A 36 19.78 15.66 2.96
CA PHE A 36 19.63 14.34 2.34
C PHE A 36 19.06 14.36 0.93
N VAL A 37 18.49 15.48 0.46
CA VAL A 37 17.91 15.59 -0.89
C VAL A 37 18.67 16.61 -1.73
N VAL A 38 18.92 17.81 -1.20
CA VAL A 38 19.54 18.90 -1.98
C VAL A 38 21.07 18.81 -2.00
N ALA A 39 21.70 18.51 -0.86
CA ALA A 39 23.15 18.38 -0.76
C ALA A 39 23.74 17.27 -1.66
N PRO A 40 23.15 16.06 -1.78
CA PRO A 40 23.68 15.05 -2.69
C PRO A 40 23.46 15.38 -4.17
N MET A 41 22.49 16.24 -4.53
CA MET A 41 22.36 16.73 -5.92
C MET A 41 23.44 17.74 -6.31
N ALA A 42 24.10 18.38 -5.34
CA ALA A 42 25.25 19.26 -5.59
C ALA A 42 26.59 18.50 -5.70
N MET A 43 26.62 17.19 -5.38
CA MET A 43 27.84 16.37 -5.32
C MET A 43 27.81 15.24 -6.35
N GLN A 44 27.91 15.58 -7.64
CA GLN A 44 28.35 14.63 -8.67
C GLN A 44 29.30 15.28 -9.69
N SER A 45 30.13 16.24 -9.27
CA SER A 45 31.32 16.59 -10.08
C SER A 45 32.51 15.80 -9.53
N ALA A 46 33.18 15.04 -10.40
CA ALA A 46 34.43 14.39 -10.02
C ALA A 46 35.50 15.49 -9.89
N GLU A 47 36.11 15.60 -8.71
CA GLU A 47 37.26 16.48 -8.51
C GLU A 47 38.49 15.80 -9.14
N ILE A 48 38.97 16.34 -10.26
CA ILE A 48 40.12 15.80 -10.99
C ILE A 48 41.32 16.72 -10.71
N PRO A 49 42.50 16.17 -10.34
CA PRO A 49 43.72 16.96 -10.20
C PRO A 49 44.09 17.69 -11.50
N TYR A 50 44.63 18.91 -11.37
CA TYR A 50 45.00 19.75 -12.51
C TYR A 50 45.94 19.06 -13.52
N SER A 51 46.85 18.20 -13.05
CA SER A 51 47.75 17.41 -13.90
C SER A 51 47.03 16.39 -14.78
N GLU A 52 45.98 15.77 -14.24
CA GLU A 52 45.17 14.77 -14.92
C GLU A 52 44.24 15.44 -15.93
N PHE A 53 43.67 16.60 -15.59
CA PHE A 53 43.00 17.47 -16.54
C PHE A 53 43.90 17.85 -17.74
N LYS A 54 45.18 18.19 -17.50
CA LYS A 54 46.12 18.54 -18.56
C LYS A 54 46.48 17.33 -19.46
N ALA A 55 46.46 16.12 -18.90
CA ALA A 55 46.63 14.88 -19.65
C ALA A 55 45.40 14.58 -20.52
N ASP A 56 44.19 14.73 -19.97
CA ASP A 56 42.92 14.53 -20.69
C ASP A 56 42.69 15.58 -21.78
N LEU A 57 43.17 16.81 -21.55
CA LEU A 57 43.17 17.87 -22.56
C LEU A 57 44.04 17.51 -23.76
N ARG A 58 45.26 16.98 -23.53
CA ARG A 58 46.16 16.51 -24.60
C ARG A 58 45.61 15.28 -25.32
N ALA A 59 44.88 14.43 -24.61
CA ALA A 59 44.23 13.24 -25.19
C ALA A 59 42.97 13.57 -26.01
N GLY A 60 42.47 14.83 -25.99
CA GLY A 60 41.29 15.25 -26.76
C GLY A 60 39.95 14.84 -26.12
N ASN A 61 39.98 14.43 -24.85
CA ASN A 61 38.82 13.90 -24.12
C ASN A 61 37.92 14.98 -23.52
N VAL A 62 38.29 16.25 -23.63
CA VAL A 62 37.54 17.39 -23.08
C VAL A 62 36.61 17.96 -24.15
N GLN A 63 35.33 18.19 -23.83
CA GLN A 63 34.32 18.70 -24.76
C GLN A 63 34.06 20.20 -24.58
N THR A 64 33.83 20.64 -23.35
CA THR A 64 33.63 22.05 -23.01
C THR A 64 34.36 22.39 -21.72
N VAL A 65 34.91 23.60 -21.66
CA VAL A 65 35.64 24.10 -20.49
C VAL A 65 35.12 25.48 -20.14
N THR A 66 34.71 25.64 -18.90
CA THR A 66 34.32 26.92 -18.33
C THR A 66 35.35 27.31 -17.27
N ILE A 67 36.06 28.41 -17.54
CA ILE A 67 37.12 28.90 -16.65
C ILE A 67 36.50 29.92 -15.69
N GLY A 68 36.40 29.55 -14.42
CA GLY A 68 36.09 30.47 -13.31
C GLY A 68 37.35 31.05 -12.68
N ARG A 69 37.20 31.91 -11.66
CA ARG A 69 38.34 32.48 -10.93
C ARG A 69 39.13 31.45 -10.13
N ASP A 70 38.43 30.56 -9.43
CA ASP A 70 39.05 29.61 -8.49
C ASP A 70 38.92 28.15 -8.96
N GLN A 71 38.03 27.89 -9.92
CA GLN A 71 37.70 26.54 -10.39
C GLN A 71 37.45 26.54 -11.90
N ILE A 72 37.93 25.49 -12.57
CA ILE A 72 37.62 25.16 -13.95
C ILE A 72 36.61 24.02 -13.90
N THR A 73 35.44 24.24 -14.47
CA THR A 73 34.42 23.21 -14.62
C THR A 73 34.27 22.85 -16.09
N GLY A 74 33.93 21.60 -16.39
CA GLY A 74 33.77 21.19 -17.77
C GLY A 74 33.15 19.82 -17.90
N THR A 75 32.97 19.37 -19.14
CA THR A 75 32.48 18.04 -19.46
C THR A 75 33.52 17.24 -20.23
N LEU A 76 33.80 16.02 -19.77
CA LEU A 76 34.59 15.03 -20.49
C LEU A 76 33.69 14.24 -21.45
N LYS A 77 34.22 13.88 -22.61
CA LYS A 77 33.59 12.97 -23.58
C LYS A 77 33.62 11.57 -23.00
N ASP A 78 32.45 11.05 -22.64
CA ASP A 78 32.27 9.68 -22.18
C ASP A 78 31.21 9.01 -23.06
N ALA A 79 31.50 7.83 -23.60
CA ALA A 79 30.59 7.07 -24.46
C ALA A 79 29.35 6.53 -23.73
N SER A 80 29.36 6.57 -22.39
CA SER A 80 28.28 6.04 -21.54
C SER A 80 27.25 7.09 -21.08
N ILE A 81 27.50 8.39 -21.27
CA ILE A 81 26.59 9.48 -20.88
C ILE A 81 26.50 10.53 -22.00
N PRO A 82 25.34 10.74 -22.65
CA PRO A 82 25.19 11.68 -23.77
C PRO A 82 25.53 13.14 -23.43
N THR A 83 25.48 13.51 -22.15
CA THR A 83 25.73 14.85 -21.63
C THR A 83 27.21 15.08 -21.22
N GLY A 84 28.06 14.05 -21.29
CA GLY A 84 29.44 14.08 -20.81
C GLY A 84 29.55 14.04 -19.28
N LYS A 85 30.68 13.56 -18.75
CA LYS A 85 30.91 13.49 -17.30
C LYS A 85 31.38 14.87 -16.78
N PRO A 86 30.65 15.53 -15.86
CA PRO A 86 31.08 16.81 -15.33
C PRO A 86 32.28 16.63 -14.41
N PHE A 87 33.33 17.41 -14.62
CA PHE A 87 34.51 17.47 -13.78
C PHE A 87 34.70 18.87 -13.20
N ASN A 88 35.38 18.93 -12.06
CA ASN A 88 35.80 20.15 -11.41
C ASN A 88 37.30 20.06 -11.10
N THR A 89 38.09 21.07 -11.46
CA THR A 89 39.50 21.19 -11.06
C THR A 89 39.78 22.59 -10.55
N ILE A 90 40.64 22.71 -9.55
CA ILE A 90 41.11 24.01 -9.05
C ILE A 90 42.02 24.66 -10.09
N VAL A 91 41.88 25.97 -10.32
CA VAL A 91 42.73 26.72 -11.27
C VAL A 91 44.14 26.80 -10.70
N VAL A 92 45.13 26.30 -11.44
CA VAL A 92 46.54 26.61 -11.22
C VAL A 92 46.94 27.68 -12.22
N ALA A 93 47.63 28.73 -11.77
CA ALA A 93 48.03 29.86 -12.61
C ALA A 93 49.02 29.41 -13.70
N ASP A 94 48.48 29.01 -14.84
CA ASP A 94 49.21 28.56 -16.02
C ASP A 94 48.95 29.53 -17.19
N PRO A 95 49.93 30.37 -17.57
CA PRO A 95 49.80 31.33 -18.66
C PRO A 95 49.54 30.69 -20.04
N GLU A 96 49.83 29.41 -20.22
CA GLU A 96 49.75 28.72 -21.52
C GLU A 96 48.40 28.00 -21.76
N LEU A 97 47.55 27.93 -20.72
CA LEU A 97 46.30 27.15 -20.75
C LEU A 97 45.29 27.64 -21.81
N PRO A 98 45.07 28.94 -22.04
CA PRO A 98 44.20 29.40 -23.13
C PRO A 98 44.69 28.99 -24.51
N GLY A 99 46.01 29.05 -24.75
CA GLY A 99 46.61 28.64 -26.03
C GLY A 99 46.51 27.14 -26.28
N GLN A 100 46.58 26.31 -25.23
CA GLN A 100 46.39 24.85 -25.32
C GLN A 100 44.92 24.48 -25.59
N LEU A 101 43.96 25.24 -25.07
CA LEU A 101 42.53 25.07 -25.34
C LEU A 101 42.16 25.48 -26.76
N GLU A 102 42.78 26.55 -27.27
CA GLU A 102 42.59 27.04 -28.64
C GLU A 102 43.21 26.06 -29.66
N ALA A 103 44.40 25.53 -29.40
CA ALA A 103 45.03 24.49 -30.22
C ALA A 103 44.23 23.17 -30.26
N ALA A 104 43.48 22.87 -29.21
CA ALA A 104 42.59 21.71 -29.13
C ALA A 104 41.20 21.96 -29.75
N GLY A 105 40.90 23.18 -30.21
CA GLY A 105 39.62 23.55 -30.82
C GLY A 105 38.43 23.52 -29.85
N ILE A 106 38.67 23.72 -28.55
CA ILE A 106 37.64 23.64 -27.50
C ILE A 106 37.03 25.02 -27.27
N VAL A 107 35.70 25.11 -27.31
CA VAL A 107 34.97 26.34 -26.94
C VAL A 107 35.11 26.55 -25.44
N TYR A 108 35.85 27.59 -25.04
CA TYR A 108 35.96 27.99 -23.65
C TYR A 108 35.12 29.25 -23.37
N GLN A 109 34.43 29.27 -22.22
CA GLN A 109 33.68 30.43 -21.75
C GLN A 109 34.20 30.85 -20.38
N GLY A 110 34.35 32.16 -20.17
CA GLY A 110 34.57 32.69 -18.83
C GLY A 110 33.24 32.78 -18.11
N GLN A 111 33.12 32.18 -16.93
CA GLN A 111 31.93 32.37 -16.12
C GLN A 111 32.03 33.74 -15.43
N PRO A 112 31.07 34.67 -15.63
CA PRO A 112 31.02 35.87 -14.82
C PRO A 112 30.96 35.43 -13.37
N ALA A 113 31.75 36.07 -12.50
CA ALA A 113 31.61 35.88 -11.06
C ALA A 113 30.14 36.14 -10.73
N GLY A 114 29.43 35.09 -10.37
CA GLY A 114 28.05 35.16 -9.93
C GLY A 114 28.04 35.88 -8.60
N ASP A 115 28.15 37.20 -8.62
CA ASP A 115 27.73 38.06 -7.54
C ASP A 115 26.21 37.95 -7.51
N GLY A 116 25.71 36.81 -7.05
CA GLY A 116 24.42 36.72 -6.41
C GLY A 116 24.50 37.61 -5.19
N GLY A 117 24.42 38.93 -5.42
CA GLY A 117 24.61 39.95 -4.40
C GLY A 117 23.76 39.59 -3.19
N LEU A 118 24.17 40.05 -2.01
CA LEU A 118 23.54 39.65 -0.74
C LEU A 118 22.01 39.64 -0.81
N LEU A 119 21.39 40.57 -1.53
CA LEU A 119 19.95 40.58 -1.83
C LEU A 119 19.42 39.33 -2.55
N GLY A 120 20.05 38.83 -3.61
CA GLY A 120 19.62 37.62 -4.31
C GLY A 120 19.74 36.36 -3.44
N THR A 121 20.80 36.28 -2.64
CA THR A 121 20.99 35.19 -1.67
C THR A 121 19.95 35.27 -0.54
N ILE A 122 19.67 36.46 -0.03
CA ILE A 122 18.66 36.71 1.00
C ILE A 122 17.24 36.45 0.46
N ILE A 123 16.92 36.85 -0.77
CA ILE A 123 15.62 36.59 -1.39
C ILE A 123 15.45 35.09 -1.65
N GLY A 124 16.45 34.42 -2.23
CA GLY A 124 16.41 32.96 -2.43
C GLY A 124 16.29 32.17 -1.12
N LEU A 125 16.83 32.71 -0.03
CA LEU A 125 16.71 32.12 1.30
C LEU A 125 15.37 32.42 1.95
N ILE A 126 14.94 33.69 2.02
CA ILE A 126 13.80 34.14 2.83
C ILE A 126 12.46 33.99 2.10
N LEU A 127 12.41 34.17 0.77
CA LEU A 127 11.16 34.15 0.00
C LEU A 127 10.40 32.81 0.11
N PRO A 128 11.06 31.64 0.03
CA PRO A 128 10.38 30.36 0.22
C PRO A 128 9.79 30.21 1.63
N PHE A 129 10.52 30.65 2.66
CA PHE A 129 10.03 30.63 4.05
C PHE A 129 8.86 31.61 4.26
N ALA A 130 8.92 32.80 3.64
CA ALA A 130 7.86 33.80 3.74
C ALA A 130 6.57 33.34 3.05
N LEU A 131 6.66 32.72 1.87
CA LEU A 131 5.52 32.15 1.17
C LEU A 131 4.90 30.98 1.95
N MET A 132 5.74 30.12 2.54
CA MET A 132 5.26 29.01 3.36
C MET A 132 4.61 29.50 4.66
N ALA A 133 5.20 30.50 5.33
CA ALA A 133 4.62 31.12 6.51
C ALA A 133 3.29 31.80 6.20
N GLY A 134 3.18 32.47 5.05
CA GLY A 134 1.92 33.04 4.55
C GLY A 134 0.87 31.98 4.23
N PHE A 135 1.26 30.86 3.60
CA PHE A 135 0.37 29.73 3.32
C PHE A 135 -0.12 29.06 4.61
N PHE A 136 0.78 28.79 5.56
CA PHE A 136 0.41 28.25 6.88
C PHE A 136 -0.45 29.23 7.66
N TYR A 137 -0.13 30.53 7.64
CA TYR A 137 -0.97 31.54 8.25
C TYR A 137 -2.36 31.57 7.60
N PHE A 138 -2.47 31.46 6.28
CA PHE A 138 -3.75 31.38 5.57
C PHE A 138 -4.54 30.11 5.92
N VAL A 139 -3.91 28.93 5.94
CA VAL A 139 -4.53 27.65 6.29
C VAL A 139 -4.95 27.61 7.76
N VAL A 140 -4.13 28.13 8.66
CA VAL A 140 -4.41 28.18 10.10
C VAL A 140 -5.46 29.24 10.41
N LEU A 141 -5.43 30.42 9.78
CA LEU A 141 -6.44 31.46 9.95
C LEU A 141 -7.79 31.05 9.35
N ARG A 142 -7.79 30.30 8.24
CA ARG A 142 -9.01 29.70 7.66
C ARG A 142 -9.50 28.49 8.46
N GLY A 143 -8.59 27.69 9.03
CA GLY A 143 -8.88 26.56 9.91
C GLY A 143 -9.38 26.99 11.30
N LEU A 144 -8.89 28.09 11.85
CA LEU A 144 -9.36 28.68 13.10
C LEU A 144 -10.77 29.27 12.97
N ARG A 145 -11.14 29.81 11.80
CA ARG A 145 -12.54 30.19 11.50
C ARG A 145 -13.49 28.99 11.37
N GLY A 146 -12.96 27.80 11.09
CA GLY A 146 -13.70 26.53 11.06
C GLY A 146 -13.77 25.81 12.42
N MET A 147 -13.06 26.28 13.45
CA MET A 147 -12.96 25.60 14.75
C MET A 147 -14.24 25.67 15.60
N SER A 148 -15.28 26.39 15.15
CA SER A 148 -16.59 26.41 15.81
C SER A 148 -17.61 25.41 15.25
N SER A 149 -17.25 24.62 14.23
CA SER A 149 -18.16 23.60 13.69
C SER A 149 -17.35 22.35 13.34
N GLY A 150 -17.57 21.28 14.12
CA GLY A 150 -16.78 20.04 14.17
C GLY A 150 -16.75 19.18 12.89
N LYS A 151 -16.39 19.77 11.75
CA LYS A 151 -16.27 19.06 10.47
C LYS A 151 -15.34 19.81 9.51
N GLY A 152 -14.04 19.82 9.80
CA GLY A 152 -13.03 20.27 8.85
C GLY A 152 -11.86 21.02 9.48
N GLY A 153 -10.83 20.28 9.89
CA GLY A 153 -9.58 20.87 10.36
C GLY A 153 -8.67 19.85 11.03
N MET A 154 -7.53 19.56 10.40
CA MET A 154 -6.35 18.87 10.97
C MET A 154 -6.53 17.45 11.57
N GLY A 155 -7.73 16.88 11.58
CA GLY A 155 -7.97 15.46 11.92
C GLY A 155 -7.76 14.49 10.75
N GLY A 156 -7.72 14.98 9.51
CA GLY A 156 -7.63 14.14 8.30
C GLY A 156 -6.24 13.55 8.03
N ILE A 157 -5.16 14.13 8.57
CA ILE A 157 -3.78 13.70 8.30
C ILE A 157 -3.27 12.72 9.38
N PHE A 158 -3.89 12.67 10.56
CA PHE A 158 -3.57 11.67 11.60
C PHE A 158 -4.61 10.55 11.71
N SER A 159 -5.64 10.55 10.85
CA SER A 159 -6.66 9.49 10.80
C SER A 159 -6.25 8.26 9.97
N PHE A 160 -5.01 8.19 9.45
CA PHE A 160 -4.53 7.07 8.62
C PHE A 160 -4.49 5.71 9.32
N GLY A 161 -4.58 5.66 10.65
CA GLY A 161 -4.57 4.42 11.44
C GLY A 161 -5.95 3.90 11.85
N LYS A 162 -7.03 4.66 11.64
CA LYS A 162 -8.40 4.17 11.88
C LYS A 162 -8.99 3.81 10.54
N SER A 163 -8.75 2.56 10.14
CA SER A 163 -9.59 1.85 9.18
C SER A 163 -11.04 2.27 9.43
N LYS A 164 -11.63 3.00 8.47
CA LYS A 164 -13.09 2.99 8.36
C LYS A 164 -13.39 1.54 8.01
N ALA A 165 -13.68 0.74 9.04
CA ALA A 165 -14.13 -0.63 8.87
C ALA A 165 -15.27 -0.54 7.86
N VAL A 166 -15.06 -1.12 6.67
CA VAL A 166 -16.18 -1.41 5.79
C VAL A 166 -17.02 -2.37 6.63
N PRO A 167 -18.23 -1.98 7.07
CA PRO A 167 -19.03 -2.88 7.88
C PRO A 167 -19.27 -4.10 6.99
N ILE A 168 -18.71 -5.25 7.39
CA ILE A 168 -18.99 -6.51 6.71
C ILE A 168 -20.35 -6.90 7.25
N THR A 169 -21.40 -6.35 6.65
CA THR A 169 -22.78 -6.67 6.99
C THR A 169 -22.98 -8.14 6.67
N GLY A 170 -23.08 -8.94 7.73
CA GLY A 170 -23.49 -10.32 7.61
C GLY A 170 -24.85 -10.38 6.93
N GLU A 171 -24.94 -11.10 5.82
CA GLU A 171 -26.18 -11.24 5.06
C GLU A 171 -26.78 -12.63 5.23
N GLN A 172 -28.11 -12.72 5.22
CA GLN A 172 -28.78 -13.98 4.96
C GLN A 172 -28.87 -14.12 3.44
N THR A 173 -28.16 -15.10 2.89
CA THR A 173 -27.97 -15.22 1.43
C THR A 173 -29.27 -15.56 0.70
N GLY A 174 -30.19 -16.28 1.35
CA GLY A 174 -31.43 -16.79 0.74
C GLY A 174 -31.20 -17.85 -0.35
N VAL A 175 -29.95 -18.17 -0.67
CA VAL A 175 -29.52 -19.17 -1.65
C VAL A 175 -29.33 -20.49 -0.92
N THR A 176 -29.83 -21.59 -1.47
CA THR A 176 -29.73 -22.94 -0.89
C THR A 176 -29.02 -23.90 -1.85
N PHE A 177 -28.78 -25.15 -1.43
CA PHE A 177 -28.20 -26.13 -2.34
C PHE A 177 -29.11 -26.48 -3.52
N ALA A 178 -30.42 -26.17 -3.46
CA ALA A 178 -31.34 -26.34 -4.57
C ALA A 178 -31.13 -25.35 -5.73
N ASP A 179 -30.31 -24.31 -5.49
CA ASP A 179 -29.95 -23.27 -6.46
C ASP A 179 -28.55 -23.50 -7.05
N VAL A 180 -27.87 -24.58 -6.66
CA VAL A 180 -26.56 -24.98 -7.19
C VAL A 180 -26.74 -26.26 -8.01
N GLY A 181 -26.40 -26.22 -9.31
CA GLY A 181 -26.44 -27.37 -10.20
C GLY A 181 -25.05 -27.91 -10.54
N GLY A 182 -24.94 -29.21 -10.81
CA GLY A 182 -23.73 -29.83 -11.37
C GLY A 182 -22.52 -29.91 -10.43
N ALA A 183 -22.72 -29.77 -9.12
CA ALA A 183 -21.66 -29.80 -8.10
C ALA A 183 -21.97 -30.82 -6.99
N ASP A 184 -22.57 -31.97 -7.35
CA ASP A 184 -23.12 -32.95 -6.40
C ASP A 184 -22.08 -33.48 -5.39
N GLU A 185 -20.85 -33.75 -5.86
CA GLU A 185 -19.74 -34.20 -5.01
C GLU A 185 -19.35 -33.12 -3.99
N ALA A 186 -19.20 -31.88 -4.46
CA ALA A 186 -18.86 -30.74 -3.60
C ALA A 186 -19.98 -30.42 -2.59
N VAL A 187 -21.24 -30.52 -3.02
CA VAL A 187 -22.41 -30.40 -2.12
C VAL A 187 -22.42 -31.52 -1.09
N GLY A 188 -22.06 -32.75 -1.47
CA GLY A 188 -21.93 -33.89 -0.56
C GLY A 188 -20.96 -33.62 0.60
N GLU A 189 -19.75 -33.15 0.30
CA GLU A 189 -18.75 -32.77 1.31
C GLU A 189 -19.24 -31.61 2.20
N LEU A 190 -19.89 -30.61 1.61
CA LEU A 190 -20.36 -29.44 2.35
C LEU A 190 -21.61 -29.71 3.21
N ARG A 191 -22.38 -30.78 2.93
CA ARG A 191 -23.50 -31.20 3.79
C ARG A 191 -23.04 -31.58 5.19
N GLU A 192 -21.83 -32.14 5.35
CA GLU A 192 -21.26 -32.41 6.68
C GLU A 192 -21.04 -31.12 7.48
N VAL A 193 -20.53 -30.08 6.80
CA VAL A 193 -20.29 -28.75 7.38
C VAL A 193 -21.62 -28.11 7.82
N VAL A 194 -22.65 -28.25 6.99
CA VAL A 194 -24.02 -27.79 7.30
C VAL A 194 -24.62 -28.55 8.48
N ASP A 195 -24.53 -29.89 8.51
CA ASP A 195 -25.07 -30.71 9.62
C ASP A 195 -24.44 -30.30 10.95
N TYR A 196 -23.13 -30.01 10.95
CA TYR A 196 -22.46 -29.52 12.14
C TYR A 196 -22.98 -28.15 12.59
N LEU A 197 -23.10 -27.18 11.68
CA LEU A 197 -23.59 -25.84 12.02
C LEU A 197 -25.02 -25.88 12.58
N LYS A 198 -25.86 -26.82 12.12
CA LYS A 198 -27.21 -27.04 12.64
C LYS A 198 -27.23 -27.82 13.96
N HIS A 199 -26.32 -28.78 14.14
CA HIS A 199 -26.33 -29.73 15.25
C HIS A 199 -24.95 -29.89 15.91
N PRO A 200 -24.36 -28.82 16.47
CA PRO A 200 -22.99 -28.85 17.00
C PRO A 200 -22.81 -29.84 18.17
N ASP A 201 -23.84 -30.00 19.01
CA ASP A 201 -23.81 -30.88 20.20
C ASP A 201 -23.58 -32.35 19.85
N LYS A 202 -24.10 -32.80 18.69
CA LYS A 202 -23.96 -34.19 18.20
C LYS A 202 -22.49 -34.54 18.02
N TYR A 203 -21.71 -33.63 17.46
CA TYR A 203 -20.29 -33.83 17.16
C TYR A 203 -19.41 -33.65 18.39
N GLN A 204 -19.71 -32.67 19.25
CA GLN A 204 -18.99 -32.46 20.51
C GLN A 204 -19.08 -33.65 21.44
N ARG A 205 -20.27 -34.29 21.56
CA ARG A 205 -20.48 -35.49 22.38
C ARG A 205 -19.65 -36.70 21.92
N LEU A 206 -19.36 -36.78 20.63
CA LEU A 206 -18.56 -37.85 20.04
C LEU A 206 -17.05 -37.54 20.07
N GLY A 207 -16.63 -36.39 20.62
CA GLY A 207 -15.23 -35.95 20.62
C GLY A 207 -14.72 -35.58 19.23
N GLY A 208 -15.62 -35.37 18.26
CA GLY A 208 -15.27 -35.00 16.90
C GLY A 208 -14.67 -33.59 16.85
N ARG A 209 -13.55 -33.44 16.12
CA ARG A 209 -12.98 -32.13 15.79
C ARG A 209 -13.53 -31.67 14.46
N ILE A 210 -14.04 -30.45 14.43
CA ILE A 210 -14.60 -29.85 13.23
C ILE A 210 -13.48 -29.27 12.37
N PRO A 211 -13.56 -29.38 11.04
CA PRO A 211 -12.68 -28.64 10.16
C PRO A 211 -12.86 -27.15 10.40
N LYS A 212 -11.78 -26.47 10.82
CA LYS A 212 -11.82 -25.02 11.04
C LYS A 212 -11.95 -24.25 9.73
N GLY A 213 -11.42 -24.83 8.65
CA GLY A 213 -11.38 -24.24 7.33
C GLY A 213 -11.71 -25.24 6.21
N VAL A 214 -12.45 -24.75 5.23
CA VAL A 214 -12.75 -25.43 3.97
C VAL A 214 -12.19 -24.61 2.81
N LEU A 215 -11.36 -25.21 1.97
CA LEU A 215 -10.83 -24.59 0.77
C LEU A 215 -11.56 -25.13 -0.46
N LEU A 216 -12.30 -24.25 -1.15
CA LEU A 216 -12.92 -24.51 -2.44
C LEU A 216 -11.90 -24.27 -3.55
N VAL A 217 -11.61 -25.32 -4.32
CA VAL A 217 -10.60 -25.31 -5.38
C VAL A 217 -11.28 -25.61 -6.70
N GLY A 218 -11.00 -24.83 -7.75
CA GLY A 218 -11.54 -25.14 -9.08
C GLY A 218 -11.36 -23.99 -10.07
N PRO A 219 -11.67 -24.19 -11.35
CA PRO A 219 -11.53 -23.16 -12.37
C PRO A 219 -12.44 -21.95 -12.10
N PRO A 220 -12.11 -20.76 -12.64
CA PRO A 220 -12.96 -19.59 -12.53
C PRO A 220 -14.33 -19.86 -13.16
N GLY A 221 -15.40 -19.35 -12.54
CA GLY A 221 -16.77 -19.54 -13.03
C GLY A 221 -17.44 -20.86 -12.65
N ALA A 222 -16.76 -21.79 -11.96
CA ALA A 222 -17.35 -23.06 -11.48
C ALA A 222 -18.34 -22.91 -10.30
N GLY A 223 -18.74 -21.70 -9.93
CA GLY A 223 -19.74 -21.50 -8.88
C GLY A 223 -19.23 -21.59 -7.42
N LYS A 224 -17.91 -21.51 -7.16
CA LYS A 224 -17.35 -21.56 -5.79
C LYS A 224 -18.00 -20.58 -4.81
N THR A 225 -18.14 -19.32 -5.19
CA THR A 225 -18.77 -18.27 -4.38
C THR A 225 -20.27 -18.53 -4.17
N LEU A 226 -20.95 -19.07 -5.18
CA LEU A 226 -22.35 -19.47 -5.09
C LEU A 226 -22.53 -20.64 -4.12
N LEU A 227 -21.64 -21.64 -4.20
CA LEU A 227 -21.65 -22.80 -3.34
C LEU A 227 -21.41 -22.42 -1.87
N ALA A 228 -20.47 -21.51 -1.59
CA ALA A 228 -20.27 -20.99 -0.23
C ALA A 228 -21.50 -20.24 0.32
N ARG A 229 -22.15 -19.42 -0.52
CA ARG A 229 -23.41 -18.74 -0.16
C ARG A 229 -24.54 -19.73 0.11
N ALA A 230 -24.62 -20.79 -0.68
CA ALA A 230 -25.58 -21.87 -0.53
C ALA A 230 -25.35 -22.66 0.76
N THR A 231 -24.09 -22.93 1.14
CA THR A 231 -23.75 -23.57 2.42
C THR A 231 -24.26 -22.75 3.60
N ALA A 232 -24.07 -21.43 3.58
CA ALA A 232 -24.55 -20.55 4.64
C ALA A 232 -26.08 -20.47 4.71
N GLY A 233 -26.75 -20.37 3.55
CA GLY A 233 -28.20 -20.34 3.48
C GLY A 233 -28.84 -21.67 3.89
N GLU A 234 -28.24 -22.80 3.51
CA GLU A 234 -28.67 -24.13 3.94
C GLU A 234 -28.51 -24.31 5.45
N ALA A 235 -27.41 -23.82 6.03
CA ALA A 235 -27.17 -23.84 7.48
C ALA A 235 -28.01 -22.81 8.25
N GLY A 236 -28.54 -21.78 7.59
CA GLY A 236 -29.28 -20.68 8.23
C GLY A 236 -28.40 -19.79 9.11
N VAL A 237 -27.12 -19.63 8.77
CA VAL A 237 -26.12 -18.88 9.55
C VAL A 237 -25.73 -17.56 8.87
N THR A 238 -25.14 -16.65 9.64
CA THR A 238 -24.66 -15.38 9.10
C THR A 238 -23.49 -15.59 8.12
N PHE A 239 -23.58 -15.00 6.93
CA PHE A 239 -22.52 -15.08 5.92
C PHE A 239 -21.73 -13.77 5.83
N TYR A 240 -20.43 -13.84 6.10
CA TYR A 240 -19.48 -12.74 5.92
C TYR A 240 -18.63 -13.00 4.68
N SER A 241 -18.61 -12.09 3.70
CA SER A 241 -17.86 -12.26 2.45
C SER A 241 -16.82 -11.15 2.29
N ILE A 242 -15.60 -11.51 1.93
CA ILE A 242 -14.53 -10.58 1.58
C ILE A 242 -13.67 -11.17 0.46
N THR A 243 -13.13 -10.32 -0.40
CA THR A 243 -12.18 -10.74 -1.44
C THR A 243 -10.76 -10.60 -0.90
N GLY A 244 -9.89 -11.58 -1.16
CA GLY A 244 -8.51 -11.64 -0.68
C GLY A 244 -7.67 -10.44 -1.11
N SER A 245 -7.93 -9.89 -2.30
CA SER A 245 -7.30 -8.64 -2.76
C SER A 245 -7.59 -7.44 -1.85
N SER A 246 -8.70 -7.46 -1.09
CA SER A 246 -9.07 -6.41 -0.14
C SER A 246 -8.15 -6.38 1.09
N PHE A 247 -7.29 -7.37 1.25
CA PHE A 247 -6.31 -7.39 2.33
C PHE A 247 -4.95 -6.83 1.89
N VAL A 248 -4.72 -6.60 0.59
CA VAL A 248 -3.46 -6.12 0.05
C VAL A 248 -3.56 -4.61 -0.16
N GLU A 249 -2.79 -3.84 0.60
CA GLU A 249 -2.82 -2.38 0.57
C GLU A 249 -1.40 -1.78 0.51
N MET A 250 -1.30 -0.51 0.09
CA MET A 250 -0.01 0.21 0.08
C MET A 250 0.51 0.55 1.48
N PHE A 251 -0.38 0.54 2.49
CA PHE A 251 -0.05 0.89 3.86
C PHE A 251 0.17 -0.38 4.69
N VAL A 252 1.38 -0.49 5.25
CA VAL A 252 1.78 -1.60 6.12
C VAL A 252 0.81 -1.73 7.31
N GLY A 253 0.39 -2.97 7.59
CA GLY A 253 -0.46 -3.30 8.75
C GLY A 253 -1.96 -3.07 8.58
N VAL A 254 -2.41 -2.44 7.49
CA VAL A 254 -3.85 -2.27 7.22
C VAL A 254 -4.54 -3.60 6.93
N GLY A 255 -3.90 -4.48 6.14
CA GLY A 255 -4.40 -5.82 5.86
C GLY A 255 -4.59 -6.65 7.13
N ALA A 256 -3.57 -6.72 7.98
CA ALA A 256 -3.63 -7.42 9.26
C ALA A 256 -4.72 -6.86 10.20
N ALA A 257 -4.95 -5.55 10.23
CA ALA A 257 -6.03 -4.97 11.03
C ALA A 257 -7.41 -5.41 10.51
N ARG A 258 -7.63 -5.38 9.18
CA ARG A 258 -8.89 -5.86 8.56
C ARG A 258 -9.16 -7.33 8.87
N VAL A 259 -8.13 -8.17 8.87
CA VAL A 259 -8.26 -9.59 9.24
C VAL A 259 -8.78 -9.73 10.67
N ARG A 260 -8.19 -9.00 11.64
CA ARG A 260 -8.68 -9.01 13.04
C ARG A 260 -10.13 -8.54 13.14
N ASP A 261 -10.45 -7.41 12.52
CA ASP A 261 -11.79 -6.82 12.57
C ASP A 261 -12.85 -7.76 11.97
N LEU A 262 -12.53 -8.44 10.86
CA LEU A 262 -13.39 -9.46 10.23
C LEU A 262 -13.67 -10.60 11.20
N PHE A 263 -12.63 -11.12 11.85
CA PHE A 263 -12.77 -12.25 12.77
C PHE A 263 -13.48 -11.88 14.07
N GLU A 264 -13.31 -10.66 14.58
CA GLU A 264 -14.09 -10.16 15.71
C GLU A 264 -15.58 -10.07 15.38
N GLN A 265 -15.93 -9.53 14.20
CA GLN A 265 -17.33 -9.48 13.72
C GLN A 265 -17.92 -10.89 13.53
N ALA A 266 -17.16 -11.79 12.92
CA ALA A 266 -17.59 -13.17 12.71
C ALA A 266 -17.86 -13.91 14.03
N LYS A 267 -17.00 -13.70 15.04
CA LYS A 267 -17.16 -14.23 16.40
C LYS A 267 -18.39 -13.65 17.10
N ALA A 268 -18.65 -12.36 16.94
CA ALA A 268 -19.82 -11.69 17.51
C ALA A 268 -21.15 -12.18 16.90
N GLY A 269 -21.14 -12.55 15.62
CA GLY A 269 -22.29 -13.09 14.90
C GLY A 269 -22.35 -14.62 14.80
N ALA A 270 -21.63 -15.35 15.66
CA ALA A 270 -21.60 -16.82 15.63
C ALA A 270 -22.97 -17.43 16.02
N PRO A 271 -23.39 -18.56 15.40
CA PRO A 271 -22.69 -19.32 14.35
C PRO A 271 -22.66 -18.58 13.01
N SER A 272 -21.51 -18.63 12.34
CA SER A 272 -21.27 -17.87 11.10
C SER A 272 -20.27 -18.54 10.16
N ILE A 273 -20.36 -18.17 8.88
CA ILE A 273 -19.39 -18.56 7.85
C ILE A 273 -18.64 -17.29 7.39
N VAL A 274 -17.32 -17.36 7.40
CA VAL A 274 -16.44 -16.35 6.82
C VAL A 274 -15.94 -16.85 5.48
N PHE A 275 -16.34 -16.22 4.40
CA PHE A 275 -15.91 -16.53 3.05
C PHE A 275 -14.85 -15.55 2.54
N ILE A 276 -13.68 -16.09 2.17
CA ILE A 276 -12.57 -15.36 1.56
C ILE A 276 -12.44 -15.81 0.11
N ASP A 277 -12.91 -14.99 -0.83
CA ASP A 277 -12.69 -15.24 -2.26
C ASP A 277 -11.26 -14.86 -2.65
N GLU A 278 -10.70 -15.45 -3.71
CA GLU A 278 -9.34 -15.14 -4.19
C GLU A 278 -8.27 -15.13 -3.07
N ILE A 279 -8.26 -16.16 -2.23
CA ILE A 279 -7.30 -16.24 -1.11
C ILE A 279 -5.84 -16.26 -1.59
N ASP A 280 -5.59 -16.60 -2.86
CA ASP A 280 -4.28 -16.55 -3.50
C ASP A 280 -3.69 -15.14 -3.59
N ALA A 281 -4.50 -14.08 -3.45
CA ALA A 281 -4.00 -12.70 -3.36
C ALA A 281 -3.13 -12.46 -2.10
N VAL A 282 -3.48 -13.09 -0.98
CA VAL A 282 -2.75 -13.00 0.31
C VAL A 282 -1.94 -14.26 0.65
N GLY A 283 -2.39 -15.41 0.15
CA GLY A 283 -1.84 -16.72 0.49
C GLY A 283 -0.70 -17.19 -0.39
N ARG A 284 -0.18 -16.36 -1.31
CA ARG A 284 0.85 -16.79 -2.27
C ARG A 284 2.18 -17.10 -1.59
N GLN A 285 2.77 -18.24 -1.92
CA GLN A 285 4.08 -18.66 -1.44
C GLN A 285 5.19 -17.69 -1.88
N ARG A 286 6.11 -17.41 -0.95
CA ARG A 286 7.29 -16.55 -1.16
C ARG A 286 8.08 -17.04 -2.38
N SER A 287 8.22 -16.20 -3.40
CA SER A 287 9.12 -16.46 -4.53
C SER A 287 10.38 -15.61 -4.37
N GLY A 288 11.47 -16.22 -3.90
CA GLY A 288 12.87 -15.81 -4.04
C GLY A 288 13.28 -14.33 -3.86
N ALA A 289 14.03 -14.05 -2.79
CA ALA A 289 15.15 -13.11 -2.59
C ALA A 289 15.35 -11.80 -3.41
N SER A 290 14.41 -11.24 -4.16
CA SER A 290 14.69 -10.08 -5.05
C SER A 290 13.65 -8.95 -5.10
N ALA A 291 12.77 -8.81 -4.11
CA ALA A 291 11.89 -7.64 -4.02
C ALA A 291 11.77 -7.13 -2.58
N MET A 292 12.66 -6.22 -2.20
CA MET A 292 12.96 -5.89 -0.81
C MET A 292 11.84 -5.15 -0.02
N ASN A 293 10.71 -4.72 -0.59
CA ASN A 293 9.75 -3.88 0.15
C ASN A 293 8.24 -4.21 -0.03
N THR A 294 7.83 -5.07 -0.96
CA THR A 294 6.38 -5.34 -1.21
C THR A 294 5.89 -6.64 -0.59
N HIS A 295 6.78 -7.53 -0.19
CA HIS A 295 6.41 -8.84 0.37
C HIS A 295 6.06 -8.81 1.86
N GLU A 296 6.58 -7.83 2.60
CA GLU A 296 6.44 -7.78 4.07
C GLU A 296 4.99 -7.57 4.51
N GLU A 297 4.22 -6.74 3.80
CA GLU A 297 2.81 -6.48 4.11
C GLU A 297 1.94 -7.73 3.91
N ARG A 298 2.10 -8.42 2.77
CA ARG A 298 1.34 -9.66 2.49
C ARG A 298 1.69 -10.75 3.49
N GLU A 299 2.97 -10.88 3.84
CA GLU A 299 3.43 -11.85 4.83
C GLU A 299 2.85 -11.55 6.22
N GLN A 300 2.84 -10.28 6.62
CA GLN A 300 2.23 -9.86 7.89
C GLN A 300 0.73 -10.19 7.92
N THR A 301 0.01 -9.87 6.83
CA THR A 301 -1.43 -10.13 6.73
C THR A 301 -1.75 -11.63 6.69
N LEU A 302 -0.95 -12.44 5.98
CA LEU A 302 -1.04 -13.89 5.98
C LEU A 302 -0.80 -14.48 7.37
N ASN A 303 0.26 -14.07 8.06
CA ASN A 303 0.56 -14.55 9.41
C ASN A 303 -0.55 -14.18 10.39
N GLN A 304 -1.17 -13.00 10.24
CA GLN A 304 -2.32 -12.63 11.04
C GLN A 304 -3.53 -13.54 10.76
N LEU A 305 -3.81 -13.87 9.50
CA LEU A 305 -4.86 -14.82 9.14
C LEU A 305 -4.60 -16.19 9.77
N LEU A 306 -3.37 -16.71 9.66
CA LEU A 306 -2.98 -17.98 10.27
C LEU A 306 -3.12 -17.97 11.80
N SER A 307 -2.71 -16.87 12.45
CA SER A 307 -2.85 -16.71 13.90
C SER A 307 -4.31 -16.69 14.33
N GLU A 308 -5.20 -16.04 13.58
CA GLU A 308 -6.64 -16.06 13.88
C GLU A 308 -7.22 -17.45 13.68
N MET A 309 -6.85 -18.16 12.60
CA MET A 309 -7.26 -19.55 12.33
C MET A 309 -6.85 -20.51 13.45
N ASP A 310 -5.60 -20.43 13.91
CA ASP A 310 -5.08 -21.29 14.97
C ASP A 310 -5.71 -20.94 16.33
N GLY A 311 -5.98 -19.65 16.57
CA GLY A 311 -6.59 -19.12 17.78
C GLY A 311 -8.08 -19.46 17.99
N PHE A 312 -8.74 -20.10 17.02
CA PHE A 312 -10.09 -20.60 17.20
C PHE A 312 -10.12 -21.85 18.09
N GLU A 313 -10.87 -21.76 19.19
CA GLU A 313 -11.42 -22.95 19.83
C GLU A 313 -12.51 -23.52 18.90
N ALA A 314 -12.42 -24.82 18.61
CA ALA A 314 -13.34 -25.52 17.69
C ALA A 314 -14.84 -25.40 18.10
N ASN A 315 -15.13 -24.93 19.31
CA ASN A 315 -16.48 -24.85 19.87
C ASN A 315 -17.22 -23.53 19.61
N LYS A 316 -16.61 -22.52 18.98
CA LYS A 316 -17.27 -21.21 18.78
C LYS A 316 -18.14 -21.11 17.52
N GLY A 317 -18.28 -22.18 16.73
CA GLY A 317 -19.23 -22.24 15.61
C GLY A 317 -18.93 -21.26 14.46
N VAL A 318 -17.67 -20.85 14.30
CA VAL A 318 -17.21 -20.04 13.16
C VAL A 318 -16.44 -20.95 12.21
N ILE A 319 -16.85 -20.99 10.95
CA ILE A 319 -16.19 -21.79 9.90
C ILE A 319 -15.65 -20.85 8.83
N ILE A 320 -14.41 -21.10 8.42
CA ILE A 320 -13.75 -20.31 7.38
C ILE A 320 -13.85 -21.08 6.07
N MET A 321 -14.45 -20.46 5.06
CA MET A 321 -14.44 -20.96 3.69
C MET A 321 -13.55 -20.05 2.85
N ALA A 322 -12.69 -20.62 2.03
CA ALA A 322 -11.87 -19.85 1.10
C ALA A 322 -12.00 -20.41 -0.30
N ALA A 323 -11.93 -19.56 -1.33
CA ALA A 323 -11.92 -19.98 -2.71
C ALA A 323 -10.60 -19.60 -3.39
N THR A 324 -10.07 -20.52 -4.21
CA THR A 324 -8.92 -20.26 -5.08
C THR A 324 -9.13 -20.90 -6.44
N ASN A 325 -8.57 -20.24 -7.46
CA ASN A 325 -8.42 -20.84 -8.79
C ASN A 325 -7.05 -21.51 -8.96
N ARG A 326 -6.14 -21.30 -8.01
CA ARG A 326 -4.71 -21.63 -8.10
C ARG A 326 -4.19 -22.21 -6.79
N PRO A 327 -4.55 -23.46 -6.44
CA PRO A 327 -4.09 -24.08 -5.21
C PRO A 327 -2.56 -24.25 -5.16
N GLU A 328 -1.90 -24.37 -6.31
CA GLU A 328 -0.48 -24.66 -6.45
C GLU A 328 0.45 -23.52 -6.01
N ILE A 329 -0.05 -22.29 -5.96
CA ILE A 329 0.73 -21.12 -5.54
C ILE A 329 0.50 -20.75 -4.08
N LEU A 330 -0.40 -21.44 -3.39
CA LEU A 330 -0.71 -21.16 -1.99
C LEU A 330 0.43 -21.62 -1.07
N ASP A 331 0.65 -20.87 0.02
CA ASP A 331 1.58 -21.24 1.06
C ASP A 331 1.12 -22.58 1.69
N PRO A 332 1.99 -23.62 1.72
CA PRO A 332 1.65 -24.90 2.33
C PRO A 332 1.20 -24.80 3.79
N ALA A 333 1.58 -23.72 4.49
CA ALA A 333 1.13 -23.44 5.85
C ALA A 333 -0.40 -23.31 5.94
N LEU A 334 -1.08 -22.79 4.91
CA LEU A 334 -2.54 -22.68 4.89
C LEU A 334 -3.23 -24.05 4.83
N LEU A 335 -2.59 -25.03 4.18
CA LEU A 335 -3.15 -26.37 3.92
C LEU A 335 -2.85 -27.39 5.04
N ARG A 336 -2.20 -26.96 6.13
CA ARG A 336 -1.88 -27.84 7.27
C ARG A 336 -3.12 -28.10 8.11
N ALA A 337 -3.13 -29.26 8.78
CA ALA A 337 -4.16 -29.64 9.74
C ALA A 337 -4.33 -28.58 10.85
N GLY A 338 -5.58 -28.26 11.19
CA GLY A 338 -6.00 -27.15 12.04
C GLY A 338 -6.34 -25.85 11.29
N ARG A 339 -6.20 -25.80 9.96
CA ARG A 339 -6.44 -24.61 9.11
C ARG A 339 -7.41 -24.97 7.98
N PHE A 340 -6.98 -25.01 6.72
CA PHE A 340 -7.79 -25.52 5.62
C PHE A 340 -7.67 -27.05 5.51
N ASP A 341 -8.33 -27.72 6.46
CA ASP A 341 -8.25 -29.17 6.65
C ASP A 341 -9.04 -29.93 5.59
N ARG A 342 -10.12 -29.31 5.10
CA ARG A 342 -10.95 -29.85 4.02
C ARG A 342 -10.67 -29.09 2.74
N GLN A 343 -10.37 -29.84 1.68
CA GLN A 343 -10.26 -29.30 0.33
C GLN A 343 -11.39 -29.90 -0.50
N VAL A 344 -12.25 -29.04 -1.02
CA VAL A 344 -13.39 -29.45 -1.83
C VAL A 344 -13.12 -28.95 -3.25
N VAL A 345 -12.99 -29.90 -4.16
CA VAL A 345 -12.79 -29.61 -5.58
C VAL A 345 -14.15 -29.32 -6.21
N VAL A 346 -14.24 -28.21 -6.93
CA VAL A 346 -15.41 -27.77 -7.68
C VAL A 346 -15.03 -27.76 -9.14
N ASP A 347 -15.29 -28.87 -9.81
CA ASP A 347 -14.96 -29.06 -11.21
C ASP A 347 -16.00 -28.42 -12.15
N VAL A 348 -15.65 -28.39 -13.43
CA VAL A 348 -16.59 -28.00 -14.49
C VAL A 348 -17.74 -29.00 -14.57
N PRO A 349 -18.99 -28.54 -14.72
CA PRO A 349 -20.16 -29.40 -14.71
C PRO A 349 -20.17 -30.36 -15.90
N ASP A 350 -20.61 -31.59 -15.66
CA ASP A 350 -20.84 -32.61 -16.68
C ASP A 350 -22.12 -32.31 -17.49
N LEU A 351 -22.55 -33.23 -18.35
CA LEU A 351 -23.74 -33.01 -19.19
C LEU A 351 -25.00 -32.79 -18.33
N LEU A 352 -25.20 -33.65 -17.32
CA LEU A 352 -26.35 -33.58 -16.42
C LEU A 352 -26.30 -32.32 -15.56
N GLY A 353 -25.11 -31.96 -15.05
CA GLY A 353 -24.89 -30.74 -14.30
C GLY A 353 -25.19 -29.48 -15.12
N ARG A 354 -24.82 -29.46 -16.41
CA ARG A 354 -25.17 -28.34 -17.30
C ARG A 354 -26.68 -28.23 -17.52
N GLU A 355 -27.38 -29.35 -17.71
CA GLU A 355 -28.84 -29.39 -17.83
C GLU A 355 -29.50 -28.84 -16.55
N GLN A 356 -29.01 -29.25 -15.37
CA GLN A 356 -29.49 -28.73 -14.08
C GLN A 356 -29.27 -27.22 -13.94
N ILE A 357 -28.07 -26.73 -14.27
CA ILE A 357 -27.74 -25.29 -14.23
C ILE A 357 -28.67 -24.52 -15.17
N LEU A 358 -28.88 -25.02 -16.40
CA LEU A 358 -29.78 -24.40 -17.36
C LEU A 358 -31.21 -24.36 -16.79
N THR A 359 -31.69 -25.47 -16.25
CA THR A 359 -33.01 -25.60 -15.63
C THR A 359 -33.21 -24.58 -14.50
N ILE A 360 -32.21 -24.41 -13.62
CA ILE A 360 -32.25 -23.44 -12.51
C ILE A 360 -32.40 -22.01 -13.04
N HIS A 361 -31.58 -21.62 -14.02
CA HIS A 361 -31.61 -20.27 -14.58
C HIS A 361 -32.85 -19.99 -15.44
N LEU A 362 -33.48 -21.02 -16.00
CA LEU A 362 -34.69 -20.90 -16.82
C LEU A 362 -35.99 -20.88 -16.01
N ARG A 363 -35.97 -21.12 -14.68
CA ARG A 363 -37.19 -21.16 -13.84
C ARG A 363 -38.10 -19.92 -14.00
N ASN A 364 -37.51 -18.75 -14.25
CA ASN A 364 -38.23 -17.48 -14.40
C ASN A 364 -38.28 -16.97 -15.85
N VAL A 365 -37.94 -17.82 -16.83
CA VAL A 365 -37.92 -17.47 -18.25
C VAL A 365 -39.08 -18.18 -18.96
N ALA A 366 -39.90 -17.43 -19.68
CA ALA A 366 -40.94 -18.01 -20.52
C ALA A 366 -40.30 -18.71 -21.73
N LEU A 367 -40.51 -20.03 -21.82
CA LEU A 367 -40.01 -20.85 -22.91
C LEU A 367 -41.10 -21.06 -23.98
N ALA A 368 -40.68 -21.15 -25.24
CA ALA A 368 -41.56 -21.60 -26.31
C ALA A 368 -41.96 -23.07 -26.07
N PRO A 369 -43.15 -23.51 -26.53
CA PRO A 369 -43.66 -24.87 -26.23
C PRO A 369 -42.77 -26.01 -26.73
N ASP A 370 -41.93 -25.76 -27.74
CA ASP A 370 -41.03 -26.71 -28.38
C ASP A 370 -39.59 -26.65 -27.85
N ALA A 371 -39.28 -25.69 -26.98
CA ALA A 371 -37.96 -25.56 -26.37
C ALA A 371 -37.70 -26.72 -25.40
N ARG A 372 -36.57 -27.40 -25.58
CA ARG A 372 -36.09 -28.46 -24.69
C ARG A 372 -34.84 -27.98 -23.97
N VAL A 373 -34.82 -28.21 -22.67
CA VAL A 373 -33.67 -28.00 -21.78
C VAL A 373 -32.83 -29.26 -21.75
#